data_AF-A0A0Q7NJY4-F1
#
_entry.id   AF-A0A0Q7NJY4-F1
#
_cell.length_a   1.000
_cell.length_b   1.000
_cell.length_c   1.000
_cell.angle_alpha   90.00
_cell.angle_beta   90.00
_cell.angle_gamma   90.00
#
_symmetry.space_group_name_H-M   'P 1'
#
loop_
_entity.id
_entity.type
_entity.pdbx_description
1 polymer ?
#
loop_
_entity_poly.entity_id
_entity_poly.type
_entity_poly.pdbx_seq_one_letter_code
_entity_poly.pdbx_strand_id
1 'polypeptide(L)'
;MHAWSEVEHDLAYKPLQGELSVEEYSLLDQLNGLVHAGEMALERMQFAGQRRTDVAGQRFDTHYDLAAHLLGHVRDGGRRTALAPEVGAVEILHRFLIRLDLNSPSRIAPYLSGLSTGLVKQTLADQVLESLVNEDASRIRILRSAQAGSGSNSEPEAIGDLFFRFIVEWNDLENRLRNLAPDLDGSSVLQVLARSLIDRGVIGELLYSKIMELRERRNRYVHLAVLPVESDLRSDLQKLEDVIEALPEDQEC
;
A
#
# COMPACT_ATOMS: atom_id res chain seq x y z
N MET A 1 18.58 17.73 -5.05
CA MET A 1 18.16 18.99 -5.71
C MET A 1 18.14 20.28 -4.88
N HIS A 2 17.62 20.34 -3.63
CA HIS A 2 17.41 21.64 -2.93
C HIS A 2 18.64 22.56 -2.82
N ALA A 3 19.80 22.06 -2.41
CA ALA A 3 21.02 22.87 -2.28
C ALA A 3 21.56 23.40 -3.63
N TRP A 4 21.26 22.70 -4.74
CA TRP A 4 21.68 23.13 -6.08
C TRP A 4 20.72 24.16 -6.66
N SER A 5 19.41 23.95 -6.52
CA SER A 5 18.40 24.94 -6.92
C SER A 5 18.53 26.26 -6.15
N GLU A 6 19.08 26.24 -4.93
CA GLU A 6 19.39 27.45 -4.15
C GLU A 6 20.62 28.20 -4.72
N VAL A 7 21.67 27.49 -5.11
CA VAL A 7 22.88 28.07 -5.76
C VAL A 7 22.57 28.64 -7.15
N GLU A 8 21.78 27.92 -7.96
CA GLU A 8 21.29 28.40 -9.25
C GLU A 8 20.44 29.66 -9.07
N HIS A 9 19.51 29.64 -8.11
CA HIS A 9 18.64 30.77 -7.80
C HIS A 9 19.44 32.00 -7.34
N ASP A 10 20.45 31.84 -6.49
CA ASP A 10 21.26 32.95 -5.99
C ASP A 10 22.15 33.58 -7.07
N LEU A 11 22.74 32.76 -7.94
CA LEU A 11 23.57 33.23 -9.06
C LEU A 11 22.75 33.86 -10.18
N ALA A 12 21.60 33.27 -10.53
CA ALA A 12 20.77 33.75 -11.65
C ALA A 12 19.87 34.94 -11.26
N TYR A 13 19.42 35.03 -10.01
CA TYR A 13 18.40 36.00 -9.60
C TYR A 13 18.92 37.17 -8.75
N LYS A 14 20.08 37.02 -8.08
CA LYS A 14 20.76 38.10 -7.33
C LYS A 14 22.28 38.08 -7.55
N PRO A 15 22.75 38.27 -8.79
CA PRO A 15 24.18 38.35 -9.02
C PRO A 15 24.75 39.53 -8.22
N LEU A 16 25.79 39.26 -7.43
CA LEU A 16 26.43 40.26 -6.57
C LEU A 16 27.02 41.42 -7.39
N GLN A 17 27.34 41.19 -8.69
CA GLN A 17 27.74 42.20 -9.68
C GLN A 17 27.41 41.73 -11.13
N GLY A 18 26.48 42.40 -11.83
CA GLY A 18 26.26 42.24 -13.29
C GLY A 18 25.48 40.98 -13.72
N GLU A 19 25.22 40.81 -15.03
CA GLU A 19 24.64 39.56 -15.57
C GLU A 19 25.72 38.47 -15.68
N LEU A 20 25.35 37.21 -15.44
CA LEU A 20 26.22 36.05 -15.66
C LEU A 20 26.69 36.01 -17.12
N SER A 21 27.98 35.73 -17.31
CA SER A 21 28.55 35.49 -18.64
C SER A 21 28.05 34.17 -19.26
N VAL A 22 28.17 34.06 -20.58
CA VAL A 22 27.85 32.82 -21.32
C VAL A 22 28.67 31.64 -20.81
N GLU A 23 29.92 31.87 -20.41
CA GLU A 23 30.81 30.86 -19.85
C GLU A 23 30.31 30.39 -18.49
N GLU A 24 29.87 31.31 -17.62
CA GLU A 24 29.28 30.96 -16.31
C GLU A 24 27.98 30.17 -16.46
N TYR A 25 27.09 30.53 -17.40
CA TYR A 25 25.91 29.72 -17.71
C TYR A 25 26.27 28.32 -18.21
N SER A 26 27.28 28.21 -19.07
CA SER A 26 27.75 26.90 -19.55
C SER A 26 28.33 26.04 -18.43
N LEU A 27 29.04 26.66 -17.48
CA LEU A 27 29.56 25.96 -16.30
C LEU A 27 28.44 25.51 -15.36
N LEU A 28 27.39 26.33 -15.18
CA LEU A 28 26.20 25.95 -14.41
C LEU A 28 25.49 24.75 -15.03
N ASP A 29 25.29 24.73 -16.34
CA ASP A 29 24.66 23.60 -17.04
C ASP A 29 25.50 22.31 -16.94
N GLN A 30 26.83 22.43 -17.11
CA GLN A 30 27.75 21.31 -16.90
C GLN A 30 27.68 20.76 -15.47
N LEU A 31 27.58 21.64 -14.47
CA LEU A 31 27.47 21.23 -13.08
C LEU A 31 26.12 20.58 -12.77
N ASN A 32 25.03 21.09 -13.34
CA ASN A 32 23.72 20.44 -13.28
C ASN A 32 23.75 19.02 -13.87
N GLY A 33 24.40 18.85 -15.01
CA GLY A 33 24.62 17.54 -15.63
C GLY A 33 25.42 16.58 -14.73
N LEU A 34 26.45 17.06 -14.05
CA LEU A 34 27.23 16.26 -13.09
C LEU A 34 26.42 15.87 -11.84
N VAL A 35 25.60 16.79 -11.33
CA VAL A 35 24.70 16.51 -10.20
C VAL A 35 23.70 15.42 -10.57
N HIS A 36 23.07 15.51 -11.75
CA HIS A 36 22.17 14.47 -12.24
C HIS A 36 22.88 13.13 -12.45
N ALA A 37 24.08 13.13 -13.02
CA ALA A 37 24.88 11.92 -13.17
C ALA A 37 25.23 11.29 -11.80
N GLY A 38 25.53 12.12 -10.79
CA GLY A 38 25.75 11.70 -9.41
C GLY A 38 24.50 11.07 -8.77
N GLU A 39 23.33 11.72 -8.91
CA GLU A 39 22.06 11.18 -8.42
C GLU A 39 21.74 9.82 -9.07
N MET A 40 21.91 9.69 -10.39
CA MET A 40 21.73 8.43 -11.12
C MET A 40 22.71 7.34 -10.66
N ALA A 41 23.97 7.71 -10.38
CA ALA A 41 24.98 6.76 -9.90
C ALA A 41 24.66 6.27 -8.48
N LEU A 42 24.24 7.16 -7.58
CA LEU A 42 23.78 6.81 -6.23
C LEU A 42 22.56 5.89 -6.26
N GLU A 43 21.58 6.21 -7.10
CA GLU A 43 20.39 5.38 -7.31
C GLU A 43 20.80 3.97 -7.79
N ARG A 44 21.67 3.87 -8.81
CA ARG A 44 22.18 2.57 -9.29
C ARG A 44 22.96 1.81 -8.22
N MET A 45 23.74 2.49 -7.39
CA MET A 45 24.50 1.86 -6.31
C MET A 45 23.57 1.28 -5.24
N GLN A 46 22.50 2.01 -4.89
CA GLN A 46 21.45 1.51 -4.01
C GLN A 46 20.80 0.24 -4.59
N PHE A 47 20.47 0.23 -5.89
CA PHE A 47 19.94 -0.96 -6.56
C PHE A 47 20.91 -2.15 -6.58
N ALA A 48 22.19 -1.91 -6.86
CA ALA A 48 23.20 -2.96 -6.86
C ALA A 48 23.36 -3.57 -5.45
N GLY A 49 23.25 -2.75 -4.40
CA GLY A 49 23.17 -3.20 -3.01
C GLY A 49 21.95 -4.07 -2.74
N GLN A 50 20.77 -3.65 -3.22
CA GLN A 50 19.51 -4.37 -3.05
C GLN A 50 19.53 -5.75 -3.74
N ARG A 51 20.02 -5.82 -4.98
CA ARG A 51 20.14 -7.11 -5.70
C ARG A 51 21.06 -8.11 -5.00
N ARG A 52 22.00 -7.61 -4.20
CA ARG A 52 22.90 -8.45 -3.39
C ARG A 52 22.21 -8.97 -2.12
N THR A 53 21.24 -8.26 -1.56
CA THR A 53 20.46 -8.73 -0.40
C THR A 53 19.26 -9.60 -0.80
N ASP A 54 18.86 -9.59 -2.07
CA ASP A 54 17.83 -10.50 -2.63
C ASP A 54 18.30 -11.97 -2.77
N VAL A 55 19.41 -12.37 -2.14
CA VAL A 55 19.81 -13.78 -2.05
C VAL A 55 18.75 -14.55 -1.27
N ALA A 56 18.17 -15.57 -1.91
CA ALA A 56 17.08 -16.38 -1.39
C ALA A 56 17.41 -16.89 0.04
N GLY A 57 16.65 -16.40 1.03
CA GLY A 57 16.77 -16.79 2.44
C GLY A 57 17.23 -15.69 3.40
N GLN A 58 17.76 -14.56 2.92
CA GLN A 58 18.10 -13.44 3.80
C GLN A 58 16.83 -12.77 4.35
N ARG A 59 16.82 -12.48 5.65
CA ARG A 59 15.73 -11.74 6.30
C ARG A 59 15.91 -10.24 6.11
N PHE A 60 14.82 -9.48 6.10
CA PHE A 60 14.88 -8.03 6.18
C PHE A 60 15.34 -7.63 7.58
N ASP A 61 16.57 -7.11 7.70
CA ASP A 61 17.15 -6.70 8.98
C ASP A 61 16.49 -5.41 9.49
N THR A 62 16.16 -4.50 8.57
CA THR A 62 15.50 -3.23 8.85
C THR A 62 14.27 -3.00 7.98
N HIS A 63 13.42 -2.07 8.41
CA HIS A 63 12.28 -1.62 7.60
C HIS A 63 12.71 -0.89 6.32
N TYR A 64 13.94 -0.34 6.27
CA TYR A 64 14.50 0.24 5.05
C TYR A 64 14.82 -0.82 4.00
N ASP A 65 15.32 -1.99 4.41
CA ASP A 65 15.58 -3.11 3.49
C ASP A 65 14.28 -3.60 2.84
N LEU A 66 13.21 -3.66 3.63
CA LEU A 66 11.88 -3.97 3.15
C LEU A 66 11.36 -2.88 2.19
N ALA A 67 11.49 -1.61 2.53
CA ALA A 67 11.05 -0.50 1.69
C ALA A 67 11.75 -0.52 0.32
N ALA A 68 13.06 -0.75 0.31
CA ALA A 68 13.86 -0.85 -0.89
C ALA A 68 13.46 -2.05 -1.75
N HIS A 69 13.16 -3.21 -1.13
CA HIS A 69 12.67 -4.38 -1.84
C HIS A 69 11.30 -4.13 -2.52
N LEU A 70 10.34 -3.50 -1.81
CA LEU A 70 9.03 -3.15 -2.38
C LEU A 70 9.16 -2.20 -3.58
N LEU A 71 9.99 -1.16 -3.47
CA LEU A 71 10.25 -0.21 -4.55
C LEU A 71 10.96 -0.87 -5.74
N GLY A 72 11.91 -1.77 -5.49
CA GLY A 72 12.59 -2.55 -6.51
C GLY A 72 11.61 -3.40 -7.33
N HIS A 73 10.72 -4.13 -6.63
CA HIS A 73 9.73 -4.99 -7.29
C HIS A 73 8.81 -4.22 -8.25
N VAL A 74 8.34 -3.05 -7.83
CA VAL A 74 7.47 -2.20 -8.67
C VAL A 74 8.20 -1.69 -9.92
N ARG A 75 9.46 -1.27 -9.77
CA ARG A 75 10.27 -0.72 -10.87
C ARG A 75 10.60 -1.81 -11.90
N ASP A 76 10.97 -3.00 -11.44
CA ASP A 76 11.30 -4.14 -12.29
C ASP A 76 10.06 -4.69 -13.01
N GLY A 77 8.88 -4.56 -12.41
CA GLY A 77 7.59 -4.91 -13.02
C GLY A 77 7.16 -4.00 -14.19
N GLY A 78 7.99 -3.04 -14.60
CA GLY A 78 7.77 -2.23 -15.82
C GLY A 78 6.62 -1.22 -15.74
N ARG A 79 5.90 -1.14 -14.62
CA ARG A 79 4.82 -0.17 -14.39
C ARG A 79 5.43 1.20 -14.07
N ARG A 80 5.88 1.90 -15.12
CA ARG A 80 6.21 3.33 -15.04
C ARG A 80 4.93 4.13 -14.81
N THR A 81 4.61 4.40 -13.56
CA THR A 81 3.58 5.36 -13.20
C THR A 81 4.14 6.77 -13.27
N ALA A 82 3.32 7.76 -13.64
CA ALA A 82 3.73 9.17 -13.70
C ALA A 82 4.11 9.75 -12.32
N LEU A 83 3.64 9.11 -11.25
CA LEU A 83 3.94 9.44 -9.86
C LEU A 83 4.77 8.31 -9.24
N ALA A 84 5.77 8.67 -8.44
CA ALA A 84 6.51 7.71 -7.64
C ALA A 84 5.54 7.06 -6.61
N PRO A 85 5.51 5.72 -6.50
CA PRO A 85 4.61 5.06 -5.56
C PRO A 85 5.02 5.36 -4.12
N GLU A 86 4.05 5.73 -3.30
CA GLU A 86 4.26 5.94 -1.87
C GLU A 86 4.44 4.57 -1.18
N VAL A 87 5.51 4.41 -0.41
CA VAL A 87 5.79 3.13 0.27
C VAL A 87 4.97 2.99 1.55
N GLY A 88 4.68 4.09 2.26
CA GLY A 88 3.83 4.11 3.45
C GLY A 88 4.55 3.75 4.76
N ALA A 89 3.79 3.28 5.76
CA ALA A 89 4.28 2.97 7.11
C ALA A 89 5.04 1.62 7.18
N VAL A 90 6.16 1.53 6.47
CA VAL A 90 6.95 0.28 6.31
C VAL A 90 7.43 -0.30 7.64
N GLU A 91 7.62 0.52 8.66
CA GLU A 91 8.03 0.04 9.99
C GLU A 91 6.98 -0.90 10.61
N ILE A 92 5.68 -0.57 10.47
CA ILE A 92 4.59 -1.40 10.99
C ILE A 92 4.53 -2.71 10.23
N LEU A 93 4.62 -2.66 8.90
CA LEU A 93 4.66 -3.85 8.05
C LEU A 93 5.87 -4.73 8.38
N HIS A 94 7.06 -4.17 8.56
CA HIS A 94 8.26 -4.93 8.92
C HIS A 94 8.10 -5.66 10.25
N ARG A 95 7.61 -4.96 11.28
CA ARG A 95 7.33 -5.56 12.59
C ARG A 95 6.27 -6.66 12.51
N PHE A 96 5.24 -6.45 11.70
CA PHE A 96 4.19 -7.44 11.46
C PHE A 96 4.74 -8.69 10.77
N LEU A 97 5.53 -8.53 9.70
CA LEU A 97 6.19 -9.63 9.00
C LEU A 97 7.13 -10.42 9.90
N ILE A 98 7.87 -9.76 10.81
CA ILE A 98 8.72 -10.45 11.80
C ILE A 98 7.86 -11.35 12.69
N ARG A 99 6.71 -10.87 13.19
CA ARG A 99 5.82 -11.65 14.07
C ARG A 99 5.16 -12.83 13.34
N LEU A 100 4.95 -12.72 12.04
CA LEU A 100 4.45 -13.79 11.18
C LEU A 100 5.55 -14.73 10.67
N ASP A 101 6.83 -14.44 10.97
CA ASP A 101 8.00 -15.12 10.37
C ASP A 101 8.02 -15.02 8.82
N LEU A 102 7.41 -13.99 8.24
CA LEU A 102 7.36 -13.78 6.78
C LEU A 102 8.40 -12.76 6.29
N ASN A 103 9.33 -12.31 7.13
CA ASN A 103 10.26 -11.22 6.84
C ASN A 103 11.44 -11.58 5.90
N SER A 104 11.18 -12.26 4.78
CA SER A 104 12.20 -12.53 3.75
C SER A 104 11.62 -12.34 2.34
N PRO A 105 12.44 -11.97 1.33
CA PRO A 105 12.01 -11.77 -0.05
C PRO A 105 11.18 -12.94 -0.60
N SER A 106 11.65 -14.17 -0.41
CA SER A 106 10.97 -15.37 -0.90
C SER A 106 9.60 -15.60 -0.26
N ARG A 107 9.44 -15.24 1.02
CA ARG A 107 8.17 -15.44 1.74
C ARG A 107 7.15 -14.35 1.42
N ILE A 108 7.59 -13.13 1.14
CA ILE A 108 6.66 -12.05 0.77
C ILE A 108 6.32 -12.03 -0.73
N ALA A 109 7.12 -12.66 -1.58
CA ALA A 109 6.95 -12.65 -3.04
C ALA A 109 5.50 -12.93 -3.54
N PRO A 110 4.72 -13.88 -2.97
CA PRO A 110 3.34 -14.11 -3.39
C PRO A 110 2.41 -12.91 -3.19
N TYR A 111 2.72 -12.02 -2.23
CA TYR A 111 1.94 -10.82 -1.93
C TYR A 111 2.37 -9.61 -2.76
N LEU A 112 3.47 -9.72 -3.52
CA LEU A 112 4.00 -8.62 -4.33
C LEU A 112 3.41 -8.61 -5.75
N SER A 113 2.99 -9.76 -6.29
CA SER A 113 2.47 -9.87 -7.65
C SER A 113 1.17 -9.09 -7.89
N GLY A 114 0.41 -8.81 -6.82
CA GLY A 114 -0.84 -8.04 -6.87
C GLY A 114 -0.68 -6.52 -6.69
N LEU A 115 0.53 -6.01 -6.43
CA LEU A 115 0.72 -4.61 -6.10
C LEU A 115 0.36 -3.68 -7.27
N SER A 116 -0.57 -2.78 -7.02
CA SER A 116 -1.10 -1.83 -8.00
C SER A 116 -0.58 -0.43 -7.69
N THR A 117 0.17 0.15 -8.62
CA THR A 117 0.91 1.40 -8.39
C THR A 117 0.20 2.67 -8.87
N GLY A 118 -1.00 2.54 -9.45
CA GLY A 118 -1.72 3.70 -10.01
C GLY A 118 -3.25 3.63 -10.03
N LEU A 119 -3.87 2.53 -9.59
CA LEU A 119 -5.34 2.40 -9.57
C LEU A 119 -5.96 2.81 -8.23
N VAL A 120 -5.17 2.80 -7.15
CA VAL A 120 -5.65 3.03 -5.78
C VAL A 120 -4.72 4.04 -5.11
N LYS A 121 -5.29 5.02 -4.38
CA LYS A 121 -4.54 5.99 -3.55
C LYS A 121 -3.99 5.32 -2.28
N GLN A 122 -3.26 4.22 -2.42
CA GLN A 122 -2.88 3.38 -1.30
C GLN A 122 -1.42 2.98 -1.39
N THR A 123 -0.73 3.06 -0.25
CA THR A 123 0.72 2.85 -0.21
C THR A 123 1.09 1.38 -0.44
N LEU A 124 2.32 1.10 -0.86
CA LEU A 124 2.76 -0.28 -1.10
C LEU A 124 2.71 -1.12 0.18
N ALA A 125 3.10 -0.55 1.32
CA ALA A 125 3.04 -1.27 2.59
C ALA A 125 1.60 -1.65 2.97
N ASP A 126 0.65 -0.73 2.76
CA ASP A 126 -0.76 -0.98 3.04
C ASP A 126 -1.32 -2.09 2.17
N GLN A 127 -1.00 -2.11 0.87
CA GLN A 127 -1.46 -3.17 -0.02
C GLN A 127 -0.95 -4.56 0.40
N VAL A 128 0.31 -4.67 0.84
CA VAL A 128 0.86 -5.92 1.38
C VAL A 128 0.18 -6.31 2.69
N LEU A 129 -0.02 -5.36 3.61
CA LEU A 129 -0.74 -5.59 4.86
C LEU A 129 -2.13 -6.15 4.62
N GLU A 130 -2.87 -5.55 3.69
CA GLU A 130 -4.23 -5.94 3.37
C GLU A 130 -4.28 -7.32 2.73
N SER A 131 -3.36 -7.64 1.82
CA SER A 131 -3.28 -8.96 1.22
C SER A 131 -3.02 -10.05 2.26
N LEU A 132 -2.13 -9.78 3.23
CA LEU A 132 -1.83 -10.70 4.33
C LEU A 132 -3.03 -10.92 5.25
N VAL A 133 -3.77 -9.86 5.59
CA VAL A 133 -4.96 -9.93 6.45
C VAL A 133 -6.14 -10.58 5.73
N ASN A 134 -6.32 -10.34 4.43
CA ASN A 134 -7.42 -10.94 3.67
C ASN A 134 -7.23 -12.45 3.50
N GLU A 135 -5.98 -12.93 3.36
CA GLU A 135 -5.70 -14.37 3.31
C GLU A 135 -6.06 -15.07 4.63
N ASP A 136 -5.78 -14.42 5.77
CA ASP A 136 -6.06 -14.97 7.09
C ASP A 136 -6.45 -13.85 8.07
N ALA A 137 -7.76 -13.77 8.32
CA ALA A 137 -8.35 -12.77 9.21
C ALA A 137 -7.77 -12.81 10.63
N SER A 138 -7.26 -13.95 11.10
CA SER A 138 -6.68 -14.07 12.44
C SER A 138 -5.39 -13.26 12.60
N ARG A 139 -4.69 -12.98 11.49
CA ARG A 139 -3.49 -12.14 11.48
C ARG A 139 -3.78 -10.70 11.89
N ILE A 140 -5.04 -10.26 11.87
CA ILE A 140 -5.41 -8.91 12.33
C ILE A 140 -4.98 -8.66 13.79
N ARG A 141 -5.09 -9.66 14.67
CA ARG A 141 -4.66 -9.55 16.07
C ARG A 141 -3.15 -9.32 16.18
N ILE A 142 -2.39 -9.97 15.30
CA ILE A 142 -0.93 -9.81 15.21
C ILE A 142 -0.59 -8.41 14.65
N LEU A 143 -1.35 -7.91 13.68
CA LEU A 143 -1.18 -6.56 13.14
C LEU A 143 -1.45 -5.49 14.20
N ARG A 144 -2.57 -5.58 14.94
CA ARG A 144 -2.91 -4.64 16.03
C ARG A 144 -1.81 -4.58 17.08
N SER A 145 -1.34 -5.75 17.52
CA SER A 145 -0.24 -5.80 18.47
C SER A 145 1.07 -5.23 17.89
N ALA A 146 1.28 -5.27 16.57
CA ALA A 146 2.42 -4.61 15.91
C ALA A 146 2.24 -3.09 15.88
N GLN A 147 1.02 -2.58 15.67
CA GLN A 147 0.68 -1.16 15.65
C GLN A 147 0.79 -0.50 17.04
N ALA A 148 0.34 -1.18 18.10
CA ALA A 148 0.32 -0.64 19.47
C ALA A 148 1.73 -0.38 20.07
N GLY A 149 2.79 -0.91 19.45
CA GLY A 149 4.16 -0.82 19.98
C GLY A 149 4.35 -1.57 21.30
N SER A 150 5.55 -1.48 21.88
CA SER A 150 5.89 -2.17 23.14
C SER A 150 5.27 -1.54 24.39
N GLY A 151 4.43 -0.50 24.28
CA GLY A 151 4.12 0.40 25.39
C GLY A 151 2.70 0.93 25.52
N SER A 152 1.66 0.35 24.91
CA SER A 152 0.29 0.88 25.02
C SER A 152 -0.74 -0.16 25.41
N ASN A 153 -1.69 0.31 26.23
CA ASN A 153 -2.83 -0.35 26.86
C ASN A 153 -3.48 -1.44 26.01
N SER A 154 -3.75 -2.57 26.64
CA SER A 154 -4.62 -3.63 26.13
C SER A 154 -5.88 -3.01 25.55
N GLU A 155 -6.10 -3.21 24.25
CA GLU A 155 -7.36 -2.86 23.61
C GLU A 155 -8.50 -3.53 24.37
N PRO A 156 -9.66 -2.86 24.55
CA PRO A 156 -10.82 -3.51 25.12
C PRO A 156 -11.17 -4.73 24.27
N GLU A 157 -11.11 -5.91 24.88
CA GLU A 157 -11.28 -7.21 24.21
C GLU A 157 -12.55 -7.24 23.34
N ALA A 158 -13.63 -6.64 23.83
CA ALA A 158 -14.89 -6.49 23.10
C ALA A 158 -14.77 -5.73 21.76
N ILE A 159 -13.97 -4.65 21.70
CA ILE A 159 -13.79 -3.89 20.45
C ILE A 159 -12.88 -4.67 19.50
N GLY A 160 -11.86 -5.36 20.02
CA GLY A 160 -11.00 -6.24 19.24
C GLY A 160 -11.78 -7.38 18.57
N ASP A 161 -12.72 -8.00 19.29
CA ASP A 161 -13.57 -9.07 18.76
C ASP A 161 -14.59 -8.57 17.74
N LEU A 162 -15.20 -7.39 17.96
CA LEU A 162 -16.06 -6.75 16.97
C LEU A 162 -15.29 -6.46 15.67
N PHE A 163 -14.04 -6.03 15.78
CA PHE A 163 -13.23 -5.72 14.62
C PHE A 163 -12.81 -7.01 13.88
N PHE A 164 -12.41 -8.04 14.63
CA PHE A 164 -12.15 -9.36 14.04
C PHE A 164 -13.37 -9.88 13.28
N ARG A 165 -14.58 -9.79 13.87
CA ARG A 165 -15.81 -10.16 13.20
C ARG A 165 -16.05 -9.35 11.92
N PHE A 166 -15.83 -8.03 11.97
CA PHE A 166 -15.91 -7.17 10.80
C PHE A 166 -14.99 -7.63 9.65
N ILE A 167 -13.75 -8.02 9.95
CA ILE A 167 -12.82 -8.55 8.93
C ILE A 167 -13.30 -9.89 8.36
N VAL A 168 -13.87 -10.76 9.20
CA VAL A 168 -14.43 -12.05 8.75
C VAL A 168 -15.60 -11.83 7.79
N GLU A 169 -16.57 -11.00 8.16
CA GLU A 169 -17.70 -10.66 7.28
C GLU A 169 -17.24 -9.95 6.00
N TRP A 170 -16.19 -9.13 6.08
CA TRP A 170 -15.61 -8.46 4.92
C TRP A 170 -15.02 -9.47 3.92
N ASN A 171 -14.33 -10.49 4.43
CA ASN A 171 -13.81 -11.56 3.59
C ASN A 171 -14.94 -12.39 2.96
N ASP A 172 -16.07 -12.59 3.65
CA ASP A 172 -17.25 -13.22 3.07
C ASP A 172 -17.81 -12.40 1.89
N LEU A 173 -17.95 -11.08 2.08
CA LEU A 173 -18.33 -10.15 1.00
C LEU A 173 -17.38 -10.27 -0.21
N GLU A 174 -16.06 -10.23 0.01
CA GLU A 174 -15.08 -10.38 -1.07
C GLU A 174 -15.24 -11.69 -1.83
N ASN A 175 -15.46 -12.80 -1.11
CA ASN A 175 -15.64 -14.11 -1.73
C ASN A 175 -16.93 -14.19 -2.55
N ARG A 176 -18.05 -13.66 -2.04
CA ARG A 176 -19.32 -13.59 -2.79
C ARG A 176 -19.20 -12.75 -4.06
N LEU A 177 -18.57 -11.58 -3.97
CA LEU A 177 -18.33 -10.73 -5.15
C LEU A 177 -17.45 -11.45 -6.18
N ARG A 178 -16.47 -12.25 -5.72
CA ARG A 178 -15.61 -13.06 -6.60
C ARG A 178 -16.40 -14.18 -7.28
N ASN A 179 -17.29 -14.87 -6.55
CA ASN A 179 -18.16 -15.91 -7.12
C ASN A 179 -19.10 -15.35 -8.20
N LEU A 180 -19.62 -14.13 -8.01
CA LEU A 180 -20.47 -13.44 -8.97
C LEU A 180 -19.71 -12.95 -10.21
N ALA A 181 -18.37 -12.90 -10.18
CA ALA A 181 -17.52 -12.47 -11.28
C ALA A 181 -16.41 -13.50 -11.57
N PRO A 182 -16.76 -14.74 -11.97
CA PRO A 182 -15.80 -15.85 -12.10
C PRO A 182 -14.85 -15.69 -13.30
N ASP A 183 -15.18 -14.81 -14.23
CA ASP A 183 -14.39 -14.52 -15.43
C ASP A 183 -13.22 -13.55 -15.16
N LEU A 184 -13.20 -12.91 -13.99
CA LEU A 184 -12.08 -12.10 -13.55
C LEU A 184 -11.06 -12.97 -12.81
N ASP A 185 -9.78 -12.62 -12.97
CA ASP A 185 -8.68 -13.32 -12.30
C ASP A 185 -8.90 -13.34 -10.78
N GLY A 186 -8.55 -14.44 -10.12
CA GLY A 186 -8.73 -14.62 -8.67
C GLY A 186 -7.99 -13.57 -7.83
N SER A 187 -6.95 -12.95 -8.40
CA SER A 187 -6.20 -11.84 -7.80
C SER A 187 -6.83 -10.46 -8.02
N SER A 188 -8.01 -10.37 -8.64
CA SER A 188 -8.66 -9.09 -8.90
C SER A 188 -9.05 -8.40 -7.59
N VAL A 189 -8.71 -7.12 -7.49
CA VAL A 189 -9.05 -6.28 -6.33
C VAL A 189 -10.56 -6.07 -6.27
N LEU A 190 -11.13 -5.98 -5.06
CA LEU A 190 -12.57 -5.77 -4.83
C LEU A 190 -13.16 -4.66 -5.70
N GLN A 191 -12.48 -3.53 -5.84
CA GLN A 191 -12.95 -2.41 -6.66
C GLN A 191 -13.19 -2.81 -8.13
N VAL A 192 -12.33 -3.68 -8.69
CA VAL A 192 -12.48 -4.19 -10.05
C VAL A 192 -13.66 -5.16 -10.13
N LEU A 193 -13.82 -6.04 -9.14
CA LEU A 193 -14.95 -6.96 -9.05
C LEU A 193 -16.27 -6.18 -8.98
N ALA A 194 -16.40 -5.27 -8.01
CA ALA A 194 -17.58 -4.43 -7.83
C ALA A 194 -17.89 -3.59 -9.07
N ARG A 195 -16.85 -3.05 -9.74
CA ARG A 195 -17.03 -2.27 -10.97
C ARG A 195 -17.56 -3.14 -12.13
N SER A 196 -17.03 -4.35 -12.28
CA SER A 196 -17.51 -5.28 -13.31
C SER A 196 -18.97 -5.69 -13.08
N LEU A 197 -19.35 -5.93 -11.82
CA LEU A 197 -20.71 -6.33 -11.46
C LEU A 197 -21.74 -5.22 -11.70
N ILE A 198 -21.40 -3.96 -11.42
CA ILE A 198 -22.29 -2.83 -11.75
C ILE A 198 -22.37 -2.59 -13.26
N ASP A 199 -21.26 -2.71 -13.99
CA ASP A 199 -21.25 -2.54 -15.44
C ASP A 199 -22.08 -3.63 -16.15
N ARG A 200 -22.27 -4.80 -15.51
CA ARG A 200 -23.16 -5.89 -15.95
C ARG A 200 -24.60 -5.77 -15.46
N GLY A 201 -24.89 -4.83 -14.56
CA GLY A 201 -26.20 -4.70 -13.91
C GLY A 201 -26.54 -5.81 -12.91
N VAL A 202 -25.55 -6.57 -12.42
CA VAL A 202 -25.75 -7.59 -11.37
C VAL A 202 -26.03 -6.93 -10.02
N ILE A 203 -25.36 -5.80 -9.76
CA ILE A 203 -25.59 -4.95 -8.58
C ILE A 203 -26.03 -3.55 -9.01
N GLY A 204 -26.90 -2.92 -8.22
CA GLY A 204 -27.34 -1.55 -8.46
C GLY A 204 -26.33 -0.49 -7.99
N GLU A 205 -26.48 0.76 -8.47
CA GLU A 205 -25.63 1.91 -8.09
C GLU A 205 -25.56 2.13 -6.57
N LEU A 206 -26.69 1.97 -5.87
CA LEU A 206 -26.77 2.12 -4.42
C LEU A 206 -25.97 1.04 -3.68
N LEU A 207 -25.95 -0.19 -4.19
CA LEU A 207 -25.21 -1.28 -3.56
C LEU A 207 -23.71 -1.11 -3.79
N TYR A 208 -23.33 -0.71 -5.01
CA TYR A 208 -21.95 -0.35 -5.34
C TYR A 208 -21.41 0.78 -4.46
N SER A 209 -22.19 1.86 -4.25
CA SER A 209 -21.74 2.97 -3.41
C SER A 209 -21.52 2.52 -1.96
N LYS A 210 -22.42 1.71 -1.39
CA LYS A 210 -22.27 1.15 -0.04
C LYS A 210 -21.03 0.28 0.10
N ILE A 211 -20.76 -0.58 -0.88
CA ILE A 211 -19.56 -1.43 -0.91
C ILE A 211 -18.29 -0.56 -0.90
N MET A 212 -18.25 0.48 -1.72
CA MET A 212 -17.10 1.39 -1.79
C MET A 212 -16.92 2.20 -0.48
N GLU A 213 -18.01 2.64 0.15
CA GLU A 213 -17.95 3.29 1.46
C GLU A 213 -17.40 2.35 2.56
N LEU A 214 -17.87 1.10 2.60
CA LEU A 214 -17.38 0.09 3.54
C LEU A 214 -15.90 -0.24 3.29
N ARG A 215 -15.45 -0.25 2.02
CA ARG A 215 -14.03 -0.40 1.69
C ARG A 215 -13.18 0.71 2.32
N GLU A 216 -13.60 1.96 2.17
CA GLU A 216 -12.89 3.10 2.75
C GLU A 216 -12.93 3.08 4.30
N ARG A 217 -14.00 2.54 4.91
CA ARG A 217 -14.06 2.29 6.36
C ARG A 217 -13.08 1.21 6.78
N ARG A 218 -13.11 0.06 6.11
CA ARG A 218 -12.21 -1.08 6.38
C ARG A 218 -10.75 -0.66 6.27
N ASN A 219 -10.39 0.04 5.19
CA ASN A 219 -9.02 0.50 5.00
C ASN A 219 -8.58 1.42 6.14
N ARG A 220 -9.43 2.37 6.55
CA ARG A 220 -9.12 3.18 7.74
C ARG A 220 -8.91 2.32 8.98
N TYR A 221 -9.78 1.34 9.26
CA TYR A 221 -9.65 0.52 10.46
C TYR A 221 -8.40 -0.35 10.49
N VAL A 222 -8.00 -0.92 9.34
CA VAL A 222 -6.79 -1.72 9.23
C VAL A 222 -5.53 -0.87 9.44
N HIS A 223 -5.52 0.38 8.98
CA HIS A 223 -4.33 1.24 9.03
C HIS A 223 -4.25 2.13 10.28
N LEU A 224 -5.35 2.31 11.02
CA LEU A 224 -5.37 3.10 12.24
C LEU A 224 -4.63 2.42 13.38
N ALA A 225 -3.73 3.15 14.06
CA ALA A 225 -3.11 2.67 15.30
C ALA A 225 -4.13 2.51 16.45
N VAL A 226 -5.26 3.23 16.41
CA VAL A 226 -6.30 3.23 17.45
C VAL A 226 -7.60 2.66 16.88
N LEU A 227 -8.25 1.73 17.62
CA LEU A 227 -9.53 1.17 17.21
C LEU A 227 -10.60 2.26 17.08
N PRO A 228 -11.54 2.12 16.13
CA PRO A 228 -12.69 2.99 16.05
C PRO A 228 -13.58 2.88 17.28
N VAL A 229 -14.45 3.89 17.45
CA VAL A 229 -15.47 3.86 18.50
C VAL A 229 -16.39 2.64 18.28
N GLU A 230 -16.70 1.92 19.36
CA GLU A 230 -17.51 0.69 19.31
C GLU A 230 -18.85 0.89 18.56
N SER A 231 -19.50 2.04 18.74
CA SER A 231 -20.74 2.39 18.06
C SER A 231 -20.60 2.43 16.54
N ASP A 232 -19.50 3.00 16.06
CA ASP A 232 -19.24 3.14 14.63
C ASP A 232 -18.98 1.76 14.01
N LEU A 233 -18.17 0.95 14.69
CA LEU A 233 -17.83 -0.40 14.25
C LEU A 233 -19.06 -1.32 14.21
N ARG A 234 -19.95 -1.24 15.22
CA ARG A 234 -21.23 -1.96 15.20
C ARG A 234 -22.13 -1.50 14.06
N SER A 235 -22.20 -0.18 13.80
CA SER A 235 -22.99 0.35 12.70
C SER A 235 -22.46 -0.12 11.35
N ASP A 236 -21.14 -0.12 11.15
CA ASP A 236 -20.53 -0.55 9.90
C ASP A 236 -20.59 -2.07 9.71
N LEU A 237 -20.56 -2.86 10.80
CA LEU A 237 -20.85 -4.29 10.75
C LEU A 237 -22.29 -4.57 10.30
N GLN A 238 -23.28 -3.84 10.85
CA GLN A 238 -24.67 -4.01 10.42
C GLN A 238 -24.83 -3.65 8.93
N LYS A 239 -24.23 -2.55 8.47
CA LYS A 239 -24.27 -2.18 7.05
C LYS A 239 -23.62 -3.25 6.16
N LEU A 240 -22.57 -3.90 6.64
CA LEU A 240 -21.89 -4.96 5.91
C LEU A 240 -22.78 -6.20 5.79
N GLU A 241 -23.44 -6.61 6.88
CA GLU A 241 -24.45 -7.67 6.88
C GLU A 241 -25.60 -7.33 5.90
N ASP A 242 -26.14 -6.10 5.95
CA ASP A 242 -27.20 -5.64 5.05
C ASP A 242 -26.76 -5.68 3.57
N VAL A 243 -25.49 -5.39 3.29
CA VAL A 243 -24.91 -5.45 1.93
C VAL A 243 -24.77 -6.89 1.47
N ILE A 244 -24.32 -7.79 2.34
CA ILE A 244 -24.18 -9.23 2.04
C ILE A 244 -25.56 -9.84 1.75
N GLU A 245 -26.58 -9.52 2.55
CA GLU A 245 -27.95 -9.99 2.33
C GLU A 245 -28.58 -9.43 1.04
N ALA A 246 -28.19 -8.23 0.63
CA ALA A 246 -28.69 -7.60 -0.59
C ALA A 246 -27.99 -8.10 -1.87
N LEU A 247 -26.91 -8.89 -1.75
CA LEU A 247 -26.27 -9.50 -2.91
C LEU A 247 -27.14 -10.63 -3.47
N PRO A 248 -27.20 -10.79 -4.80
CA PRO A 248 -27.88 -11.94 -5.39
C PRO A 248 -27.23 -13.25 -4.90
N GLU A 249 -28.05 -14.21 -4.48
CA GLU A 249 -27.57 -15.55 -4.13
C GLU A 249 -26.92 -16.22 -5.35
N ASP A 250 -25.88 -17.03 -5.10
CA ASP A 250 -25.17 -17.78 -6.13
C ASP A 250 -26.20 -18.53 -6.99
N GLN A 251 -26.34 -18.12 -8.25
CA GLN A 251 -27.09 -18.92 -9.21
C GLN A 251 -26.26 -20.18 -9.45
N GLU A 252 -26.65 -21.27 -8.81
CA GLU A 252 -26.19 -22.62 -9.13
C GLU A 252 -26.21 -22.79 -10.66
N CYS A 253 -25.02 -22.88 -11.26
CA CYS A 253 -24.83 -23.38 -12.62
C CYS A 253 -24.64 -24.90 -12.56
#